data_AF-A0A9D8EZ15-F1
#
_entry.id   AF-A0A9D8EZ15-F1
#
_cell.length_a   1.000
_cell.length_b   1.000
_cell.length_c   1.000
_cell.angle_alpha   90.00
_cell.angle_beta   90.00
_cell.angle_gamma   90.00
#
_symmetry.space_group_name_H-M   'P 1'
#
loop_
_entity.id
_entity.type
_entity.pdbx_description
1 polymer ?
#
loop_
_entity_poly.entity_id
_entity_poly.type
_entity_poly.pdbx_seq_one_letter_code
_entity_poly.pdbx_strand_id
1 'polypeptide(L)'
;MRSLCHPIEARLGKAFTLIELLVVISIIAVLAGLTTSVAGRATSAGRISRTRGELHQLQTAIDAYQSQLNFFPPDNRMNPAVNPLFYELSGVVTTDGLTFQTKNSSEKISSTALKNYFGVEGILNQAKESRNARSYANFRSSQYAEISVNPDVEVLVAPVKMPLAIQGRTLVQPIPNKPGLNPWKYVSTSPTNNPSRYDLWVDLIIAGKTNRVGNW
;
A
#
# COMPACT_ATOMS: atom_id res chain seq x y z
N MET A 1 0.33 -79.72 35.71
CA MET A 1 -0.08 -78.52 34.95
C MET A 1 -0.65 -77.50 35.92
N ARG A 2 0.03 -76.37 36.17
CA ARG A 2 -0.53 -75.23 36.93
C ARG A 2 -0.51 -74.03 35.99
N SER A 3 -1.69 -73.60 35.54
CA SER A 3 -1.85 -72.39 34.71
C SER A 3 -1.98 -71.18 35.63
N LEU A 4 -1.12 -70.18 35.43
CA LEU A 4 -1.08 -68.94 36.20
C LEU A 4 -2.15 -67.98 35.68
N CYS A 5 -3.12 -67.63 36.52
CA CYS A 5 -4.10 -66.58 36.24
C CYS A 5 -3.48 -65.23 36.60
N HIS A 6 -3.32 -64.32 35.63
CA HIS A 6 -2.87 -62.95 35.85
C HIS A 6 -4.07 -62.05 36.18
N PRO A 7 -4.05 -61.28 37.29
CA PRO A 7 -5.09 -60.31 37.58
C PRO A 7 -4.96 -59.10 36.64
N ILE A 8 -6.06 -58.73 35.99
CA ILE A 8 -6.18 -57.46 35.25
C ILE A 8 -6.47 -56.37 36.28
N GLU A 9 -5.46 -55.55 36.61
CA GLU A 9 -5.70 -54.36 37.42
C GLU A 9 -6.53 -53.34 36.62
N ALA A 10 -7.80 -53.19 36.98
CA ALA A 10 -8.65 -52.13 36.48
C ALA A 10 -8.14 -50.78 37.00
N ARG A 11 -7.54 -49.97 36.13
CA ARG A 11 -7.22 -48.57 36.43
C ARG A 11 -8.53 -47.82 36.67
N LEU A 12 -8.82 -47.50 37.93
CA LEU A 12 -9.86 -46.56 38.32
C LEU A 12 -9.53 -45.19 37.71
N GLY A 13 -10.18 -44.87 36.59
CA GLY A 13 -10.12 -43.54 36.00
C GLY A 13 -10.72 -42.53 36.98
N LYS A 14 -9.94 -41.52 37.36
CA LYS A 14 -10.45 -40.38 38.15
C LYS A 14 -11.62 -39.75 37.38
N ALA A 15 -12.82 -39.82 37.96
CA ALA A 15 -13.97 -39.10 37.45
C ALA A 15 -13.77 -37.61 37.70
N PHE A 16 -13.85 -36.80 36.64
CA PHE A 16 -13.75 -35.35 36.73
C PHE A 16 -15.00 -34.78 37.41
N THR A 17 -14.79 -33.81 38.29
CA THR A 17 -15.89 -33.07 38.91
C THR A 17 -16.44 -32.01 37.95
N LEU A 18 -17.73 -31.70 38.07
CA LEU A 18 -18.37 -30.65 37.27
C LEU A 18 -17.68 -29.29 37.48
N ILE A 19 -17.17 -29.05 38.69
CA ILE A 19 -16.47 -27.80 39.02
C ILE A 19 -15.09 -27.70 38.33
N GLU A 20 -14.35 -28.80 38.20
CA GLU A 20 -13.08 -28.81 37.46
C GLU A 20 -13.30 -28.50 35.97
N LEU A 21 -14.34 -29.07 35.37
CA LEU A 21 -14.69 -28.77 33.99
C LEU A 21 -15.10 -27.29 33.82
N LEU A 22 -15.86 -26.75 34.78
CA LEU A 22 -16.31 -25.35 34.77
C LEU A 22 -15.14 -24.35 34.87
N VAL A 23 -14.14 -24.65 35.72
CA VAL A 23 -12.95 -23.80 35.87
C VAL A 23 -12.10 -23.82 34.60
N VAL A 24 -11.98 -24.97 33.93
CA VAL A 24 -11.20 -25.07 32.69
C VAL A 24 -11.83 -24.24 31.58
N ILE A 25 -13.14 -24.36 31.36
CA ILE A 25 -13.82 -23.57 30.32
C ILE A 25 -13.79 -22.07 30.64
N SER A 26 -13.83 -21.67 31.92
CA SER A 26 -13.75 -20.26 32.30
C SER A 26 -12.36 -19.67 32.02
N ILE A 27 -11.30 -20.42 32.31
CA ILE A 27 -9.92 -20.02 31.97
C ILE A 27 -9.75 -19.92 30.45
N ILE A 28 -10.24 -20.90 29.68
CA ILE A 28 -10.18 -20.86 28.20
C ILE A 28 -10.95 -19.64 27.66
N ALA A 29 -12.15 -19.35 28.19
CA ALA A 29 -12.95 -18.20 27.76
C ALA A 29 -12.22 -16.87 28.02
N VAL A 30 -11.58 -16.71 29.18
CA VAL A 30 -10.78 -15.52 29.50
C VAL A 30 -9.58 -15.39 28.58
N LEU A 31 -8.81 -16.48 28.39
CA LEU A 31 -7.64 -16.47 27.52
C LEU A 31 -8.02 -16.18 26.05
N ALA A 32 -9.10 -16.79 25.54
CA ALA A 32 -9.63 -16.55 24.20
C ALA A 32 -10.12 -15.10 24.01
N GLY A 33 -10.78 -14.53 25.01
CA GLY A 33 -11.20 -13.12 25.01
C GLY A 33 -10.01 -12.15 24.90
N LEU A 34 -8.94 -12.39 25.66
CA LEU A 34 -7.74 -11.56 25.62
C LEU A 34 -6.99 -11.70 24.27
N THR A 35 -6.80 -12.92 23.79
CA THR A 35 -6.04 -13.19 22.54
C THR A 35 -6.69 -12.57 21.30
N THR A 36 -8.02 -12.66 21.17
CA THR A 36 -8.75 -12.10 20.03
C THR A 36 -8.63 -10.56 19.97
N SER A 37 -8.70 -9.88 21.12
CA SER A 37 -8.61 -8.41 21.18
C SER A 37 -7.24 -7.86 20.76
N VAL A 38 -6.15 -8.56 21.12
CA VAL A 38 -4.78 -8.16 20.79
C VAL A 38 -4.46 -8.41 19.31
N ALA A 39 -4.94 -9.52 18.74
CA ALA A 39 -4.71 -9.86 17.34
C ALA A 39 -5.26 -8.80 16.35
N GLY A 40 -6.43 -8.22 16.63
CA GLY A 40 -7.01 -7.14 15.81
C GLY A 40 -6.19 -5.84 15.81
N ARG A 41 -5.54 -5.52 16.94
CA ARG A 41 -4.64 -4.35 17.05
C ARG A 41 -3.30 -4.61 16.37
N ALA A 42 -2.75 -5.81 16.50
CA ALA A 42 -1.49 -6.21 15.87
C ALA A 42 -1.57 -6.14 14.33
N THR A 43 -2.67 -6.62 13.74
CA THR A 43 -2.91 -6.54 12.28
C THR A 43 -3.04 -5.10 11.79
N SER A 44 -3.73 -4.25 12.56
CA SER A 44 -3.88 -2.82 12.29
C SER A 44 -2.54 -2.07 12.34
N ALA A 45 -1.73 -2.32 13.37
CA ALA A 45 -0.38 -1.76 13.48
C ALA A 45 0.55 -2.25 12.37
N GLY A 46 0.47 -3.54 11.99
CA GLY A 46 1.23 -4.10 10.89
C GLY A 46 0.94 -3.43 9.54
N ARG A 47 -0.32 -3.07 9.28
CA ARG A 47 -0.72 -2.31 8.08
C ARG A 47 -0.06 -0.93 8.04
N ILE A 48 -0.13 -0.18 9.15
CA ILE A 48 0.50 1.16 9.25
C ILE A 48 2.02 1.04 9.09
N SER A 49 2.64 0.07 9.77
CA SER A 49 4.08 -0.18 9.70
C SER A 49 4.54 -0.47 8.27
N ARG A 50 3.83 -1.36 7.55
CA ARG A 50 4.10 -1.64 6.14
C ARG A 50 3.98 -0.38 5.28
N THR A 51 2.90 0.39 5.44
CA THR A 51 2.70 1.63 4.69
C THR A 51 3.80 2.66 4.98
N ARG A 52 4.28 2.79 6.22
CA ARG A 52 5.43 3.65 6.55
C ARG A 52 6.72 3.17 5.89
N GLY A 53 6.94 1.86 5.82
CA GLY A 53 8.07 1.29 5.08
C GLY A 53 8.06 1.67 3.60
N GLU A 54 6.89 1.57 2.96
CA GLU A 54 6.72 2.00 1.55
C GLU A 54 6.85 3.52 1.39
N LEU A 55 6.35 4.32 2.35
CA LEU A 55 6.58 5.78 2.38
C LEU A 55 8.08 6.11 2.36
N HIS A 56 8.87 5.49 3.23
CA HIS A 56 10.31 5.73 3.31
C HIS A 56 11.05 5.32 2.02
N GLN A 57 10.62 4.24 1.36
CA GLN A 57 11.16 3.86 0.05
C GLN A 57 10.90 4.94 -0.99
N LEU A 58 9.68 5.48 -1.04
CA LEU A 58 9.33 6.57 -1.95
C LEU A 58 10.09 7.86 -1.63
N GLN A 59 10.23 8.22 -0.36
CA GLN A 59 11.02 9.38 0.04
C GLN A 59 12.47 9.26 -0.42
N THR A 60 13.08 8.09 -0.22
CA THR A 60 14.46 7.83 -0.67
C THR A 60 14.58 7.97 -2.19
N ALA A 61 13.60 7.46 -2.94
CA ALA A 61 13.59 7.56 -4.40
C ALA A 61 13.42 9.01 -4.89
N ILE A 62 12.52 9.79 -4.26
CA ILE A 62 12.30 11.20 -4.59
C ILE A 62 13.53 12.05 -4.24
N ASP A 63 14.19 11.76 -3.11
CA ASP A 63 15.39 12.47 -2.69
C ASP A 63 16.56 12.15 -3.63
N ALA A 64 16.70 10.89 -4.07
CA ALA A 64 17.66 10.51 -5.09
C ALA A 64 17.37 11.20 -6.44
N TYR A 65 16.10 11.28 -6.83
CA TYR A 65 15.66 12.04 -8.01
C TYR A 65 16.09 13.50 -7.92
N GLN A 66 15.76 14.16 -6.81
CA GLN A 66 16.09 15.56 -6.59
C GLN A 66 17.61 15.78 -6.62
N SER A 67 18.39 14.89 -5.98
CA SER A 67 19.85 15.02 -5.94
C SER A 67 20.51 15.00 -7.32
N GLN A 68 19.88 14.33 -8.29
CA GLN A 68 20.42 14.20 -9.65
C GLN A 68 19.86 15.23 -10.62
N LEU A 69 18.59 15.59 -10.48
CA LEU A 69 17.88 16.47 -11.42
C LEU A 69 17.71 17.90 -10.89
N ASN A 70 18.06 18.17 -9.63
CA ASN A 70 17.91 19.45 -8.91
C ASN A 70 16.47 19.96 -8.75
N PHE A 71 15.48 19.19 -9.22
CA PHE A 71 14.06 19.48 -9.09
C PHE A 71 13.34 18.27 -8.50
N PHE A 72 12.25 18.51 -7.77
CA PHE A 72 11.35 17.43 -7.40
C PHE A 72 10.55 16.96 -8.62
N PRO A 73 10.08 15.69 -8.61
CA PRO A 73 9.12 15.25 -9.61
C PRO A 73 7.91 16.20 -9.71
N PRO A 74 7.36 16.41 -10.91
CA PRO A 74 6.16 17.21 -11.07
C PRO A 74 4.97 16.54 -10.38
N ASP A 75 4.09 17.35 -9.80
CA ASP A 75 2.83 16.91 -9.21
C ASP A 75 1.64 17.12 -10.17
N ASN A 76 0.49 16.56 -9.81
CA ASN A 76 -0.77 16.92 -10.45
C ASN A 76 -1.51 17.95 -9.59
N ARG A 77 -1.54 19.19 -10.07
CA ARG A 77 -2.15 20.33 -9.38
C ARG A 77 -3.66 20.22 -9.18
N MET A 78 -4.33 19.40 -10.00
CA MET A 78 -5.78 19.21 -9.92
C MET A 78 -6.15 18.09 -8.95
N ASN A 79 -5.37 17.01 -8.92
CA ASN A 79 -5.64 15.86 -8.06
C ASN A 79 -4.33 15.20 -7.57
N PRO A 80 -3.94 15.40 -6.30
CA PRO A 80 -2.74 14.79 -5.73
C PRO A 80 -2.71 13.26 -5.81
N ALA A 81 -3.87 12.60 -5.85
CA ALA A 81 -4.00 11.14 -5.93
C ALA A 81 -3.73 10.58 -7.33
N VAL A 82 -3.73 11.41 -8.37
CA VAL A 82 -3.44 11.01 -9.75
C VAL A 82 -2.22 11.78 -10.19
N ASN A 83 -1.04 11.38 -9.75
CA ASN A 83 0.22 12.08 -9.99
C ASN A 83 1.18 11.22 -10.86
N PRO A 84 2.15 11.83 -11.55
CA PRO A 84 3.03 11.12 -12.48
C PRO A 84 4.21 10.41 -11.79
N LEU A 85 4.25 10.31 -10.45
CA LEU A 85 5.40 9.73 -9.73
C LEU A 85 5.79 8.34 -10.20
N PHE A 86 4.81 7.52 -10.61
CA PHE A 86 5.10 6.20 -11.13
C PHE A 86 6.07 6.27 -12.33
N TYR A 87 5.79 7.11 -13.31
CA TYR A 87 6.61 7.29 -14.51
C TYR A 87 7.93 8.02 -14.21
N GLU A 88 7.89 9.04 -13.36
CA GLU A 88 9.07 9.82 -12.99
C GLU A 88 10.10 9.00 -12.20
N LEU A 89 9.66 8.13 -11.29
CA LEU A 89 10.56 7.34 -10.45
C LEU A 89 11.00 6.03 -11.11
N SER A 90 10.17 5.45 -11.98
CA SER A 90 10.56 4.25 -12.76
C SER A 90 11.48 4.61 -13.94
N GLY A 91 11.31 5.81 -14.49
CA GLY A 91 12.01 6.30 -15.68
C GLY A 91 11.40 5.76 -16.96
N VAL A 92 11.28 6.64 -17.96
CA VAL A 92 10.67 6.32 -19.24
C VAL A 92 11.64 6.49 -20.40
N VAL A 93 11.36 5.78 -21.48
CA VAL A 93 12.05 5.91 -22.76
C VAL A 93 11.10 6.58 -23.74
N THR A 94 11.61 7.54 -24.51
CA THR A 94 10.86 8.21 -25.57
C THR A 94 11.71 8.36 -26.82
N THR A 95 11.13 8.11 -28.00
CA THR A 95 11.83 8.26 -29.28
C THR A 95 11.47 9.57 -29.97
N ASP A 96 10.23 10.05 -29.78
CA ASP A 96 9.63 11.20 -30.45
C ASP A 96 9.33 12.38 -29.49
N GLY A 97 9.51 12.19 -28.18
CA GLY A 97 9.11 13.17 -27.16
C GLY A 97 7.60 13.25 -26.93
N LEU A 98 6.82 12.39 -27.58
CA LEU A 98 5.35 12.38 -27.54
C LEU A 98 4.79 11.07 -26.99
N THR A 99 5.55 9.98 -27.08
CA THR A 99 5.20 8.68 -26.53
C THR A 99 6.26 8.24 -25.54
N PHE A 100 5.81 7.74 -24.39
CA PHE A 100 6.65 7.38 -23.26
C PHE A 100 6.39 5.92 -22.91
N GLN A 101 7.46 5.17 -22.69
CA GLN A 101 7.41 3.77 -22.34
C GLN A 101 8.24 3.52 -21.08
N THR A 102 7.62 2.93 -20.06
CA THR A 102 8.35 2.51 -18.85
C THR A 102 9.23 1.31 -19.17
N LYS A 103 10.41 1.18 -18.54
CA LYS A 103 11.31 0.03 -18.76
C LYS A 103 10.67 -1.34 -18.55
N ASN A 104 9.67 -1.42 -17.68
CA ASN A 104 9.04 -2.65 -17.24
C ASN A 104 7.71 -2.94 -17.95
N SER A 105 7.23 -2.04 -18.83
CA SER A 105 5.96 -2.20 -19.55
C SER A 105 6.18 -2.11 -21.06
N SER A 106 5.48 -2.97 -21.79
CA SER A 106 5.40 -2.87 -23.26
C SER A 106 4.44 -1.77 -23.70
N GLU A 107 3.62 -1.26 -22.78
CA GLU A 107 2.59 -0.28 -23.05
C GLU A 107 3.16 1.13 -23.07
N LYS A 108 2.56 1.98 -23.91
CA LYS A 108 3.02 3.35 -24.15
C LYS A 108 1.94 4.33 -23.74
N ILE A 109 2.35 5.40 -23.08
CA ILE A 109 1.50 6.54 -22.75
C ILE A 109 1.87 7.73 -23.65
N SER A 110 0.87 8.45 -24.15
CA SER A 110 1.09 9.65 -24.99
C SER A 110 1.17 10.93 -24.15
N SER A 111 1.79 11.99 -24.68
CA SER A 111 1.79 13.31 -24.06
C SER A 111 0.38 13.87 -23.87
N THR A 112 -0.54 13.57 -24.79
CA THR A 112 -1.97 13.89 -24.64
C THR A 112 -2.58 13.21 -23.42
N ALA A 113 -2.26 11.92 -23.21
CA ALA A 113 -2.71 11.19 -22.03
C ALA A 113 -2.11 11.78 -20.75
N LEU A 114 -0.81 12.08 -20.74
CA LEU A 114 -0.15 12.72 -19.60
C LEU A 114 -0.81 14.05 -19.24
N LYS A 115 -1.13 14.86 -20.24
CA LYS A 115 -1.82 16.14 -20.03
C LYS A 115 -3.22 15.94 -19.45
N ASN A 116 -3.97 14.98 -19.97
CA ASN A 116 -5.35 14.72 -19.55
C ASN A 116 -5.43 14.13 -18.13
N TYR A 117 -4.52 13.21 -17.78
CA TYR A 117 -4.56 12.51 -16.49
C TYR A 117 -3.77 13.21 -15.38
N PHE A 118 -2.57 13.73 -15.71
CA PHE A 118 -1.64 14.28 -14.73
C PHE A 118 -1.49 15.80 -14.82
N GLY A 119 -1.99 16.44 -15.88
CA GLY A 119 -1.81 17.87 -16.10
C GLY A 119 -0.38 18.26 -16.51
N VAL A 120 0.42 17.30 -16.97
CA VAL A 120 1.82 17.52 -17.37
C VAL A 120 1.99 17.25 -18.87
N GLU A 121 2.91 17.98 -19.52
CA GLU A 121 3.13 17.84 -20.97
C GLU A 121 4.06 16.67 -21.34
N GLY A 122 4.84 16.18 -20.37
CA GLY A 122 5.80 15.11 -20.55
C GLY A 122 6.36 14.62 -19.22
N ILE A 123 7.29 13.67 -19.30
CA ILE A 123 8.04 13.14 -18.15
C ILE A 123 9.44 13.76 -18.14
N LEU A 124 9.87 14.26 -17.00
CA LEU A 124 11.19 14.88 -16.85
C LEU A 124 12.30 13.82 -16.83
N ASN A 125 12.10 12.71 -16.12
CA ASN A 125 13.01 11.56 -16.15
C ASN A 125 12.77 10.66 -17.37
N GLN A 126 13.14 11.18 -18.53
CA GLN A 126 13.04 10.51 -19.82
C GLN A 126 14.41 10.32 -20.47
N ALA A 127 14.55 9.29 -21.30
CA ALA A 127 15.73 9.08 -22.13
C ALA A 127 15.38 8.57 -23.54
N LYS A 128 16.27 8.79 -24.50
CA LYS A 128 16.11 8.27 -25.87
C LYS A 128 16.36 6.77 -26.00
N GLU A 129 17.07 6.19 -25.03
CA GLU A 129 17.48 4.79 -25.04
C GLU A 129 17.29 4.18 -23.66
N SER A 130 16.86 2.92 -23.59
CA SER A 130 16.58 2.23 -22.31
C SER A 130 17.78 2.14 -21.37
N ARG A 131 19.01 2.10 -21.92
CA ARG A 131 20.24 2.09 -21.10
C ARG A 131 20.48 3.39 -20.35
N ASN A 132 19.95 4.51 -20.86
CA ASN A 132 20.15 5.84 -20.29
C ASN A 132 18.97 6.28 -19.41
N ALA A 133 17.79 5.66 -19.53
CA ALA A 133 16.67 5.93 -18.64
C ALA A 133 17.09 5.56 -17.20
N ARG A 134 16.91 6.48 -16.26
CA ARG A 134 17.31 6.25 -14.86
C ARG A 134 16.11 5.75 -14.09
N SER A 135 16.30 4.71 -13.29
CA SER A 135 15.27 4.23 -12.36
C SER A 135 15.71 4.60 -10.95
N TYR A 136 14.88 5.37 -10.26
CA TYR A 136 15.08 5.73 -8.86
C TYR A 136 14.40 4.72 -7.92
N ALA A 137 13.41 3.99 -8.42
CA ALA A 137 12.76 2.90 -7.71
C ALA A 137 12.27 1.81 -8.67
N ASN A 138 12.36 0.56 -8.19
CA ASN A 138 11.79 -0.61 -8.87
C ASN A 138 10.51 -1.03 -8.13
N PHE A 139 9.36 -0.74 -8.73
CA PHE A 139 8.06 -1.03 -8.14
C PHE A 139 7.63 -2.46 -8.44
N ARG A 140 7.07 -3.13 -7.43
CA ARG A 140 6.37 -4.41 -7.59
C ARG A 140 4.96 -4.15 -8.12
N SER A 141 4.35 -5.14 -8.76
CA SER A 141 2.97 -5.08 -9.25
C SER A 141 1.93 -4.75 -8.16
N SER A 142 2.26 -4.94 -6.88
CA SER A 142 1.39 -4.56 -5.76
C SER A 142 1.48 -3.08 -5.35
N GLN A 143 2.45 -2.33 -5.88
CA GLN A 143 2.75 -0.93 -5.49
C GLN A 143 2.24 0.09 -6.51
N TYR A 144 1.71 -0.37 -7.64
CA TYR A 144 1.05 0.47 -8.63
C TYR A 144 -0.26 -0.18 -9.09
N ALA A 145 -1.14 0.62 -9.67
CA ALA A 145 -2.40 0.14 -10.22
C ALA A 145 -2.79 0.94 -11.47
N GLU A 146 -3.39 0.22 -12.41
CA GLU A 146 -3.91 0.76 -13.66
C GLU A 146 -5.26 1.47 -13.44
N ILE A 147 -5.31 2.74 -13.83
CA ILE A 147 -6.47 3.62 -13.69
C ILE A 147 -7.24 3.82 -15.00
N SER A 148 -6.61 3.48 -16.13
CA SER A 148 -7.19 3.48 -17.48
C SER A 148 -6.48 2.43 -18.31
N VAL A 149 -7.22 1.70 -19.16
CA VAL A 149 -6.70 0.62 -20.02
C VAL A 149 -6.25 1.14 -21.39
N ASN A 150 -6.87 2.21 -21.88
CA ASN A 150 -6.54 2.79 -23.19
C ASN A 150 -6.74 4.31 -23.17
N PRO A 151 -5.66 5.09 -23.00
CA PRO A 151 -4.27 4.67 -22.80
C PRO A 151 -4.07 3.96 -21.45
N ASP A 152 -3.04 3.13 -21.35
CA ASP A 152 -2.60 2.54 -20.08
C ASP A 152 -2.00 3.62 -19.20
N VAL A 153 -2.66 3.84 -18.06
CA VAL A 153 -2.26 4.86 -17.10
C VAL A 153 -2.14 4.21 -15.74
N GLU A 154 -0.93 4.22 -15.19
CA GLU A 154 -0.63 3.64 -13.88
C GLU A 154 -0.32 4.73 -12.84
N VAL A 155 -0.70 4.46 -11.60
CA VAL A 155 -0.38 5.32 -10.44
C VAL A 155 0.14 4.47 -9.28
N LEU A 156 0.97 5.07 -8.43
CA LEU A 156 1.46 4.41 -7.22
C LEU A 156 0.34 4.28 -6.19
N VAL A 157 0.20 3.09 -5.61
CA VAL A 157 -0.81 2.77 -4.60
C VAL A 157 -0.19 2.23 -3.31
N ALA A 158 -0.83 2.55 -2.19
CA ALA A 158 -0.49 2.01 -0.89
C ALA A 158 -0.97 0.55 -0.76
N PRO A 159 -0.36 -0.24 0.14
CA PRO A 159 -0.65 -1.67 0.27
C PRO A 159 -2.02 -1.97 0.90
N VAL A 160 -2.70 -0.95 1.42
CA VAL A 160 -4.00 -1.05 2.06
C VAL A 160 -5.03 -0.39 1.16
N LYS A 161 -5.98 -1.19 0.67
CA LYS A 161 -7.10 -0.73 -0.16
C LYS A 161 -7.96 0.30 0.57
N MET A 162 -8.52 1.24 -0.20
CA MET A 162 -9.50 2.20 0.29
C MET A 162 -10.84 1.47 0.49
N PRO A 163 -11.50 1.54 1.65
CA PRO A 163 -12.83 0.97 1.78
C PRO A 163 -13.86 1.76 0.97
N LEU A 164 -14.89 1.05 0.51
CA LEU A 164 -15.99 1.66 -0.23
C LEU A 164 -16.95 2.40 0.70
N ALA A 165 -17.09 1.93 1.94
CA ALA A 165 -17.96 2.52 2.94
C ALA A 165 -17.40 2.34 4.35
N ILE A 166 -17.76 3.25 5.25
CA ILE A 166 -17.51 3.15 6.70
C ILE A 166 -18.86 3.31 7.39
N GLN A 167 -19.23 2.36 8.25
CA GLN A 167 -20.46 2.44 9.07
C GLN A 167 -21.71 2.77 8.23
N GLY A 168 -21.85 2.15 7.05
CA GLY A 168 -22.98 2.37 6.14
C GLY A 168 -22.92 3.66 5.32
N ARG A 169 -21.87 4.48 5.46
CA ARG A 169 -21.66 5.69 4.65
C ARG A 169 -20.67 5.42 3.53
N THR A 170 -21.09 5.59 2.28
CA THR A 170 -20.22 5.50 1.10
C THR A 170 -19.13 6.57 1.17
N LEU A 171 -17.89 6.17 0.95
CA LEU A 171 -16.75 7.08 0.92
C LEU A 171 -16.50 7.59 -0.50
N VAL A 172 -16.16 8.87 -0.59
CA VAL A 172 -15.57 9.43 -1.81
C VAL A 172 -14.26 8.71 -2.08
N GLN A 173 -14.18 8.08 -3.25
CA GLN A 173 -12.99 7.35 -3.67
C GLN A 173 -11.95 8.33 -4.26
N PRO A 174 -10.65 8.13 -4.01
CA PRO A 174 -9.60 8.97 -4.60
C PRO A 174 -9.64 9.02 -6.13
N ILE A 175 -10.07 7.90 -6.73
CA ILE A 175 -10.26 7.75 -8.17
C ILE A 175 -11.69 7.22 -8.38
N PRO A 176 -12.65 8.08 -8.78
CA PRO A 176 -14.07 7.72 -8.86
C PRO A 176 -14.35 6.47 -9.70
N ASN A 177 -13.64 6.31 -10.83
CA ASN A 177 -13.87 5.22 -11.78
C ASN A 177 -13.16 3.90 -11.40
N LYS A 178 -12.34 3.89 -10.34
CA LYS A 178 -11.61 2.72 -9.87
C LYS A 178 -11.74 2.62 -8.34
N PRO A 179 -12.95 2.31 -7.82
CA PRO A 179 -13.22 2.25 -6.40
C PRO A 179 -12.35 1.19 -5.71
N GLY A 180 -11.89 1.48 -4.50
CA GLY A 180 -11.03 0.58 -3.72
C GLY A 180 -9.53 0.83 -3.86
N LEU A 181 -9.10 1.60 -4.86
CA LEU A 181 -7.71 2.02 -4.98
C LEU A 181 -7.36 3.06 -3.92
N ASN A 182 -6.15 2.94 -3.37
CA ASN A 182 -5.61 3.88 -2.39
C ASN A 182 -4.28 4.46 -2.89
N PRO A 183 -4.32 5.36 -3.89
CA PRO A 183 -3.11 5.97 -4.44
C PRO A 183 -2.37 6.82 -3.41
N TRP A 184 -1.04 6.85 -3.55
CA TRP A 184 -0.21 7.84 -2.87
C TRP A 184 -0.54 9.22 -3.39
N LYS A 185 -0.77 10.16 -2.46
CA LYS A 185 -1.01 11.56 -2.76
C LYS A 185 0.31 12.31 -2.70
N TYR A 186 0.57 13.15 -3.69
CA TYR A 186 1.83 13.86 -3.83
C TYR A 186 1.61 15.30 -4.27
N VAL A 187 2.31 16.24 -3.62
CA VAL A 187 2.32 17.67 -3.96
C VAL A 187 3.72 18.22 -3.79
N SER A 188 4.27 18.83 -4.83
CA SER A 188 5.59 19.48 -4.84
C SER A 188 5.52 20.95 -5.25
N THR A 189 4.48 21.37 -5.96
CA THR A 189 4.32 22.77 -6.39
C THR A 189 3.98 23.68 -5.20
N SER A 190 3.06 23.24 -4.34
CA SER A 190 2.57 24.04 -3.19
C SER A 190 2.28 23.16 -1.97
N PRO A 191 3.31 22.50 -1.38
CA PRO A 191 3.13 21.65 -0.21
C PRO A 191 2.72 22.46 1.03
N THR A 192 1.82 21.92 1.83
CA THR A 192 1.27 22.59 3.01
C THR A 192 2.01 22.17 4.28
N ASN A 193 2.39 20.90 4.40
CA ASN A 193 3.01 20.34 5.60
C ASN A 193 4.54 20.44 5.56
N ASN A 194 5.13 20.37 4.36
CA ASN A 194 6.56 20.53 4.12
C ASN A 194 6.85 21.64 3.08
N PRO A 195 6.74 22.93 3.44
CA PRO A 195 6.80 24.05 2.49
C PRO A 195 8.09 24.16 1.66
N SER A 196 9.21 23.66 2.18
CA SER A 196 10.51 23.70 1.49
C SER A 196 10.83 22.43 0.69
N ARG A 197 9.90 21.45 0.65
CA ARG A 197 10.11 20.15 0.00
C ARG A 197 8.90 19.72 -0.81
N TYR A 198 8.19 18.70 -0.34
CA TYR A 198 7.01 18.11 -0.94
C TYR A 198 6.17 17.44 0.15
N ASP A 199 4.87 17.32 -0.07
CA ASP A 199 3.99 16.50 0.74
C ASP A 199 3.76 15.16 0.02
N LEU A 200 3.99 14.06 0.73
CA LEU A 200 3.70 12.70 0.27
C LEU A 200 2.92 11.97 1.36
N TRP A 201 1.72 11.49 1.06
CA TRP A 201 0.88 10.83 2.05
C TRP A 201 -0.15 9.87 1.48
N VAL A 202 -0.71 9.05 2.37
CA VAL A 202 -1.88 8.24 2.11
C VAL A 202 -2.78 8.15 3.35
N ASP A 203 -4.07 7.97 3.12
CA ASP A 203 -5.06 7.83 4.19
C ASP A 203 -5.44 6.36 4.34
N LEU A 204 -5.27 5.81 5.55
CA LEU A 204 -5.61 4.42 5.87
C LEU A 204 -6.83 4.38 6.77
N ILE A 205 -7.89 3.73 6.32
CA ILE A 205 -9.06 3.51 7.18
C ILE A 205 -8.89 2.21 7.96
N ILE A 206 -8.75 2.33 9.27
CA ILE A 206 -8.51 1.21 10.18
C ILE A 206 -9.49 1.33 11.34
N ALA A 207 -10.29 0.29 11.58
CA ALA A 207 -11.34 0.27 12.60
C ALA A 207 -12.29 1.50 12.53
N GLY A 208 -12.64 1.92 11.30
CA GLY A 208 -13.53 3.05 11.06
C GLY A 208 -12.91 4.44 11.25
N LYS A 209 -11.61 4.53 11.56
CA LYS A 209 -10.89 5.79 11.72
C LYS A 209 -9.90 6.02 10.58
N THR A 210 -9.77 7.26 10.14
CA THR A 210 -8.74 7.68 9.19
C THR A 210 -7.41 7.85 9.89
N ASN A 211 -6.39 7.14 9.42
CA ASN A 211 -5.01 7.22 9.87
C ASN A 211 -4.18 7.74 8.70
N ARG A 212 -3.75 9.00 8.77
CA ARG A 212 -2.89 9.57 7.75
C ARG A 212 -1.45 9.14 7.99
N VAL A 213 -0.81 8.61 6.95
CA VAL A 213 0.62 8.30 6.93
C VAL A 213 1.24 9.23 5.90
N GLY A 214 2.04 10.19 6.36
CA GLY A 214 2.70 11.17 5.50
C GLY A 214 4.12 11.45 5.98
N ASN A 215 4.85 12.27 5.22
CA ASN A 215 6.23 12.66 5.49
C ASN A 215 6.35 13.85 6.46
N TRP A 216 5.48 13.93 7.47
CA TRP A 216 5.47 14.93 8.54
C TRP A 216 4.97 14.32 9.86
#